data_AF-A0A7T8GSR3-F1
#
_entry.id   AF-A0A7T8GSR3-F1
#
_cell.length_a   1.000
_cell.length_b   1.000
_cell.length_c   1.000
_cell.angle_alpha   90.00
_cell.angle_beta   90.00
_cell.angle_gamma   90.00
#
_symmetry.space_group_name_H-M   'P 1'
#
loop_
_entity.id
_entity.type
_entity.pdbx_description
1 polymer ?
#
loop_
_entity_poly.entity_id
_entity_poly.type
_entity_poly.pdbx_seq_one_letter_code
_entity_poly.pdbx_strand_id
1 'polypeptide(L)' 'MEQLKLLKKKENARRYSPTLLAVACLWENTSPSLYRMILHDGFLTLPSSSHLNRLSREWSQ' A
#
# COMPACT_ATOMS: atom_id res chain seq x y z
N MET A 1 8.34 -0.24 -13.55
CA MET A 1 8.97 0.91 -12.85
C MET A 1 7.96 1.76 -12.05
N GLU A 2 7.02 1.17 -11.32
CA GLU A 2 6.06 1.94 -10.51
C GLU A 2 6.70 2.51 -9.23
N GLN A 3 7.46 1.69 -8.50
CA GLN A 3 8.15 2.08 -7.27
C GLN A 3 9.06 3.30 -7.47
N LEU A 4 9.83 3.33 -8.56
CA LEU A 4 10.69 4.48 -8.89
C LEU A 4 9.89 5.77 -9.17
N LYS A 5 8.68 5.66 -9.74
CA LYS A 5 7.78 6.80 -9.95
C LYS A 5 7.14 7.27 -8.65
N LEU A 6 6.87 6.35 -7.72
CA LEU A 6 6.29 6.65 -6.41
C LEU A 6 7.31 7.28 -5.45
N LEU A 7 8.57 6.84 -5.49
CA LEU A 7 9.68 7.42 -4.73
C LEU A 7 9.88 8.91 -5.03
N LYS A 8 9.67 9.32 -6.29
CA LYS A 8 9.77 10.73 -6.72
C LYS A 8 8.60 11.60 -6.28
N LYS A 9 7.55 11.02 -5.69
CA LYS A 9 6.34 11.72 -5.26
C LYS A 9 6.26 11.78 -3.74
N LYS A 10 5.76 12.92 -3.22
CA LYS A 10 5.35 13.06 -1.82
C LYS A 10 4.27 12.03 -1.48
N GLU A 11 4.25 11.53 -0.25
CA GLU A 11 3.32 10.48 0.21
C GLU A 11 1.86 10.75 -0.18
N ASN A 12 1.38 11.96 0.06
CA ASN A 12 -0.01 12.35 -0.22
C ASN A 12 -0.34 12.46 -1.72
N ALA A 13 0.66 12.48 -2.60
CA ALA A 13 0.50 12.56 -4.05
C ALA A 13 0.74 11.21 -4.77
N ARG A 14 1.00 10.15 -4.00
CA ARG A 14 1.23 8.80 -4.54
C ARG A 14 -0.10 8.21 -5.00
N ARG A 15 -0.14 7.83 -6.28
CA ARG A 15 -1.24 7.06 -6.88
C ARG A 15 -0.72 5.67 -7.16
N TYR A 16 -1.22 4.68 -6.43
CA TYR A 16 -0.85 3.29 -6.55
C TYR A 16 -1.66 2.64 -7.68
N SER A 17 -1.05 1.72 -8.43
CA SER A 17 -1.81 0.94 -9.40
C SER A 17 -2.83 0.03 -8.70
N PRO A 18 -3.93 -0.34 -9.37
CA PRO A 18 -4.88 -1.33 -8.85
C PRO A 18 -4.20 -2.67 -8.53
N THR A 19 -3.20 -3.08 -9.32
CA THR A 19 -2.41 -4.29 -9.05
C THR A 19 -1.61 -4.17 -7.74
N LEU A 20 -0.94 -3.04 -7.51
CA LEU A 20 -0.19 -2.83 -6.27
C LEU A 20 -1.11 -2.73 -5.05
N LEU A 21 -2.29 -2.12 -5.20
CA LEU A 21 -3.31 -2.09 -4.17
C LEU A 21 -3.82 -3.50 -3.82
N ALA A 22 -4.07 -4.34 -4.82
CA ALA A 22 -4.49 -5.72 -4.59
C ALA A 22 -3.42 -6.54 -3.86
N VAL A 23 -2.15 -6.41 -4.26
CA VAL A 23 -1.01 -7.06 -3.58
C VAL A 23 -0.87 -6.54 -2.15
N ALA A 24 -1.00 -5.23 -1.95
CA ALA A 24 -0.92 -4.62 -0.63
C ALA A 24 -2.05 -5.09 0.29
N CYS A 25 -3.29 -5.18 -0.20
CA CYS A 25 -4.41 -5.80 0.52
C CYS A 25 -4.12 -7.27 0.85
N LEU A 26 -3.59 -8.05 -0.10
CA LEU A 26 -3.26 -9.44 0.14
C LEU A 26 -2.21 -9.60 1.24
N TRP A 27 -1.15 -8.77 1.21
CA TRP A 27 -0.09 -8.80 2.23
C TRP A 27 -0.59 -8.36 3.60
N GLU A 28 -1.41 -7.31 3.66
CA GLU A 28 -2.05 -6.86 4.89
C GLU A 28 -2.95 -7.94 5.49
N ASN A 29 -3.73 -8.66 4.68
CA ASN A 29 -4.56 -9.78 5.14
C ASN A 29 -3.73 -11.01 5.56
N THR A 30 -2.62 -11.30 4.86
CA THR A 30 -1.79 -12.48 5.13
C THR A 30 -0.96 -12.30 6.40
N SER A 31 -0.33 -11.14 6.59
CA SER A 31 0.44 -10.83 7.78
C SER A 31 0.55 -9.32 8.01
N PRO A 32 -0.33 -8.74 8.84
CA PRO A 32 -0.30 -7.30 9.14
C PRO A 32 1.03 -6.85 9.76
N SER A 33 1.63 -7.70 10.59
CA SER A 33 2.89 -7.40 11.29
C SER A 33 4.06 -7.26 10.31
N LEU A 34 4.16 -8.16 9.33
CA LEU A 34 5.17 -8.07 8.27
C LEU A 34 4.91 -6.88 7.36
N TYR A 35 3.65 -6.62 7.02
CA TYR A 35 3.28 -5.47 6.21
C TYR A 35 3.71 -4.14 6.86
N ARG A 36 3.48 -3.98 8.17
CA ARG A 36 3.93 -2.81 8.93
C ARG A 36 5.45 -2.72 9.01
N MET A 37 6.15 -3.85 9.15
CA MET A 37 7.61 -3.88 9.15
C MET A 37 8.16 -3.37 7.81
N ILE A 38 7.63 -3.85 6.69
CA ILE A 38 8.03 -3.42 5.34
C ILE A 38 7.73 -1.93 5.11
N LEU A 39 6.57 -1.45 5.59
CA LEU A 39 6.20 -0.03 5.55
C LEU A 39 7.17 0.83 6.37
N HIS A 40 7.51 0.40 7.59
CA HIS A 40 8.39 1.13 8.49
C HIS A 40 9.82 1.21 7.95
N ASP A 41 10.31 0.12 7.37
CA ASP A 41 11.65 0.07 6.78
C ASP A 41 11.77 0.93 5.52
N GLY A 42 10.64 1.24 4.86
CA GLY A 42 10.60 2.14 3.70
C GLY A 42 11.22 1.53 2.43
N PHE A 43 11.57 0.25 2.44
CA PHE A 43 12.09 -0.48 1.28
C PHE A 43 11.15 -0.41 0.06
N LEU A 44 9.85 -0.43 0.31
CA LEU A 44 8.83 -0.34 -0.72
C LEU A 44 7.89 0.84 -0.43
N THR A 45 7.59 1.58 -1.49
CA THR A 45 6.55 2.59 -1.45
C THR A 45 5.19 1.92 -1.55
N LEU A 46 4.62 1.59 -0.39
CA LEU A 46 3.32 0.93 -0.22
C LEU A 46 2.27 1.92 0.35
N PRO A 47 0.98 1.66 0.16
CA PRO A 47 -0.08 2.42 0.82
C PRO A 47 -0.06 2.18 2.34
N SER A 48 -0.53 3.13 3.13
CA SER A 48 -0.68 2.91 4.57
C SER A 48 -1.85 1.95 4.85
N SER A 49 -1.79 1.22 5.96
CA SER A 49 -2.89 0.33 6.39
C SER A 49 -4.23 1.05 6.51
N SER A 50 -4.24 2.32 6.93
CA SER A 50 -5.46 3.13 6.95
C SER A 50 -6.03 3.36 5.55
N HIS A 51 -5.16 3.51 4.54
CA HIS A 51 -5.56 3.66 3.15
C HIS A 51 -6.19 2.38 2.61
N LEU A 52 -5.60 1.22 2.93
CA LEU A 52 -6.11 -0.09 2.54
C LEU A 52 -7.43 -0.42 3.22
N ASN A 53 -7.55 -0.18 4.53
CA ASN A 53 -8.78 -0.42 5.28
C ASN A 53 -9.95 0.43 4.75
N ARG A 54 -9.68 1.71 4.40
CA ARG A 54 -10.70 2.54 3.72
C ARG A 54 -11.12 1.93 2.39
N LEU A 55 -10.14 1.50 1.58
CA LEU A 55 -10.39 0.92 0.26
C LEU A 55 -11.15 -0.43 0.34
N SER A 56 -10.82 -1.26 1.32
CA SER A 56 -11.50 -2.53 1.60
C SER A 56 -12.97 -2.34 2.00
N ARG A 57 -13.27 -1.26 2.73
CA ARG A 57 -14.67 -0.92 3.09
C ARG A 57 -15.47 -0.50 1.87
N GLU A 58 -14.87 0.30 0.98
CA GLU A 58 -15.50 0.75 -0.26
C GLU A 58 -15.74 -0.40 -1.26
N TRP A 59 -14.95 -1.47 -1.19
CA TRP A 59 -15.11 -2.66 -2.05
C TRP A 59 -16.11 -3.70 -1.51
N SER A 60 -16.55 -3.59 -0.25
CA SER A 60 -17.53 -4.51 0.35
C SER A 60 -18.99 -4.05 0.19
N GLN A 61 -19.26 -3.08 -0.70
CA GLN A 61 -20.59 -2.52 -0.97
C GLN A 61 -21.02 -2.83 -2.41
#